data_AF-A0A961NH32-F1
#
_entry.id   AF-A0A961NH32-F1
#
_cell.length_a   1.000
_cell.length_b   1.000
_cell.length_c   1.000
_cell.angle_alpha   90.00
_cell.angle_beta   90.00
_cell.angle_gamma   90.00
#
_symmetry.space_group_name_H-M   'P 1'
#
loop_
_entity.id
_entity.type
_entity.pdbx_description
1 polymer ?
#
loop_
_entity_poly.entity_id
_entity_poly.type
_entity_poly.pdbx_seq_one_letter_code
_entity_poly.pdbx_strand_id
1 'polypeptide(L)'
;MRSAIAYTDSPEQGDPMATRAPKASLRNLIINLRLVRRRLFRQYNFLRQGRLDEALDLMENLSGQTHALPDLDLIAGDSAEAIQARNLVADCRHWNDAILPFLLREQDLLAREHLETQVDRELLRLNRTY
;
A
#
# COMPACT_ATOMS: atom_id res chain seq x y z
N MET A 1 -8.35 -49.58 41.25
CA MET A 1 -8.90 -50.75 40.53
C MET A 1 -9.67 -50.25 39.31
N ARG A 2 -9.27 -50.77 38.14
CA ARG A 2 -9.98 -50.94 36.84
C ARG A 2 -10.69 -49.76 36.15
N SER A 3 -10.09 -49.44 35.01
CA SER A 3 -10.52 -48.69 33.83
C SER A 3 -11.85 -49.10 33.20
N ALA A 4 -12.49 -48.14 32.53
CA ALA A 4 -13.28 -48.36 31.32
C ALA A 4 -13.05 -47.15 30.38
N ILE A 5 -12.18 -47.32 29.39
CA ILE A 5 -11.96 -46.35 28.30
C ILE A 5 -12.91 -46.77 27.18
N ALA A 6 -13.91 -45.93 26.91
CA ALA A 6 -14.68 -46.03 25.69
C ALA A 6 -13.77 -45.60 24.53
N TYR A 7 -13.44 -46.54 23.63
CA TYR A 7 -12.98 -46.22 22.30
C TYR A 7 -14.19 -45.77 21.49
N THR A 8 -14.35 -44.46 21.32
CA THR A 8 -15.19 -43.89 20.28
C THR A 8 -14.28 -43.29 19.23
N ASP A 9 -14.37 -43.85 18.03
CA ASP A 9 -13.65 -43.45 16.84
C ASP A 9 -13.72 -41.93 16.65
N SER A 10 -12.54 -41.31 16.71
CA SER A 10 -12.35 -39.92 16.33
C SER A 10 -12.76 -39.77 14.86
N PRO A 11 -13.48 -38.69 14.53
CA PRO A 11 -14.18 -38.54 13.28
C PRO A 11 -13.22 -38.53 12.09
N GLU A 12 -13.73 -39.11 11.01
CA GLU A 12 -13.24 -39.01 9.65
C GLU A 12 -12.54 -37.66 9.38
N GLN A 13 -11.30 -37.75 8.93
CA GLN A 13 -10.68 -36.71 8.12
C GLN A 13 -11.57 -36.48 6.88
N GLY A 14 -12.39 -35.43 6.95
CA GLY A 14 -13.23 -34.95 5.88
C GLY A 14 -13.10 -33.45 5.77
N ASP A 15 -12.34 -33.03 4.76
CA ASP A 15 -12.24 -31.73 4.14
C ASP A 15 -11.70 -30.52 4.94
N PRO A 16 -10.66 -29.84 4.40
CA PRO A 16 -10.29 -28.52 4.88
C PRO A 16 -11.46 -27.60 4.53
N MET A 17 -12.28 -27.24 5.52
CA MET A 17 -13.18 -26.11 5.37
C MET A 17 -12.30 -24.91 5.08
N ALA A 18 -12.18 -24.60 3.80
CA ALA A 18 -11.84 -23.29 3.29
C ALA A 18 -12.65 -22.31 4.13
N THR A 19 -11.96 -21.62 5.03
CA THR A 19 -12.45 -20.45 5.74
C THR A 19 -12.76 -19.42 4.66
N ARG A 20 -13.94 -19.55 4.05
CA ARG A 20 -14.44 -18.66 3.02
C ARG A 20 -14.53 -17.30 3.69
N ALA A 21 -13.60 -16.42 3.37
CA ALA A 21 -13.73 -15.01 3.71
C ALA A 21 -15.16 -14.59 3.31
N PRO A 22 -15.94 -14.01 4.23
CA PRO A 22 -17.35 -13.73 3.98
C PRO A 22 -17.46 -12.87 2.71
N LYS A 23 -18.36 -13.23 1.77
CA LYS A 23 -18.52 -12.52 0.47
C LYS A 23 -18.65 -10.99 0.62
N ALA A 24 -19.21 -10.53 1.74
CA ALA A 24 -19.30 -9.11 2.09
C ALA A 24 -17.92 -8.43 2.24
N SER A 25 -16.92 -9.16 2.76
CA SER A 25 -15.54 -8.68 2.89
C SER A 25 -14.88 -8.45 1.52
N LEU A 26 -15.13 -9.33 0.55
CA LEU A 26 -14.51 -9.23 -0.78
C LEU A 26 -15.10 -8.08 -1.59
N ARG A 27 -16.43 -7.88 -1.52
CA ARG A 27 -17.09 -6.74 -2.17
C ARG A 27 -16.61 -5.41 -1.61
N ASN A 28 -16.49 -5.29 -0.28
CA ASN A 28 -15.96 -4.09 0.37
C ASN A 28 -14.49 -3.86 0.00
N LEU A 29 -13.68 -4.93 -0.06
CA LEU A 29 -12.31 -4.86 -0.54
C LEU A 29 -12.24 -4.30 -1.97
N ILE A 30 -13.06 -4.79 -2.89
CA ILE A 30 -13.10 -4.31 -4.28
C ILE A 30 -13.48 -2.82 -4.32
N ILE A 31 -14.45 -2.37 -3.53
CA ILE A 31 -14.83 -0.95 -3.46
C ILE A 31 -13.65 -0.09 -2.97
N ASN A 32 -12.99 -0.51 -1.90
CA ASN A 32 -11.84 0.19 -1.34
C ASN A 32 -10.69 0.24 -2.35
N LEU A 33 -10.36 -0.87 -3.01
CA LEU A 33 -9.31 -0.93 -4.02
C LEU A 33 -9.60 -0.01 -5.22
N ARG A 34 -10.86 0.11 -5.66
CA ARG A 34 -11.23 1.07 -6.71
C ARG A 34 -11.03 2.52 -6.28
N LEU A 35 -11.32 2.82 -5.01
CA LEU A 35 -11.12 4.16 -4.47
C LEU A 35 -9.63 4.49 -4.38
N VAL A 36 -8.81 3.57 -3.86
CA VAL A 36 -7.35 3.70 -3.78
C VAL A 36 -6.77 3.90 -5.18
N ARG A 37 -7.14 3.06 -6.16
CA ARG A 37 -6.71 3.22 -7.56
C ARG A 37 -7.02 4.61 -8.11
N ARG A 38 -8.24 5.14 -7.90
CA ARG A 38 -8.62 6.48 -8.38
C ARG A 38 -7.78 7.58 -7.74
N ARG A 39 -7.49 7.45 -6.44
CA ARG A 39 -6.67 8.42 -5.71
C ARG A 39 -5.22 8.39 -6.18
N LEU A 40 -4.62 7.20 -6.32
CA LEU A 40 -3.28 7.03 -6.89
C LEU A 40 -3.19 7.62 -8.30
N PHE A 41 -4.17 7.34 -9.16
CA PHE A 41 -4.20 7.91 -10.50
C PHE A 41 -4.28 9.45 -10.49
N ARG A 42 -5.06 10.06 -9.57
CA ARG A 42 -5.10 11.52 -9.41
C ARG A 42 -3.77 12.08 -8.92
N GLN A 43 -3.17 11.44 -7.92
CA GLN A 43 -1.87 11.83 -7.39
C GLN A 43 -0.80 11.80 -8.50
N TYR A 44 -0.76 10.73 -9.29
CA TYR A 44 0.13 10.62 -10.45
C TYR A 44 -0.08 11.78 -11.44
N ASN A 45 -1.33 12.14 -11.74
CA ASN A 45 -1.61 13.26 -12.64
C ASN A 45 -1.17 14.61 -12.07
N PHE A 46 -1.33 14.84 -10.77
CA PHE A 46 -0.82 16.07 -10.13
C PHE A 46 0.70 16.15 -10.18
N LEU A 47 1.39 15.04 -9.88
CA LEU A 47 2.85 14.96 -10.03
C LEU A 47 3.29 15.24 -11.46
N ARG A 48 2.61 14.66 -12.45
CA ARG A 48 2.88 14.92 -13.88
C ARG A 48 2.65 16.37 -14.27
N GLN A 49 1.73 17.06 -13.61
CA GLN A 49 1.44 18.49 -13.82
C GLN A 49 2.36 19.42 -13.02
N GLY A 50 3.29 18.89 -12.21
CA GLY A 50 4.14 19.69 -11.32
C GLY A 50 3.40 20.27 -10.11
N ARG A 51 2.18 19.80 -9.81
CA ARG A 51 1.37 20.24 -8.66
C ARG A 51 1.73 19.40 -7.44
N LEU A 52 2.90 19.67 -6.87
CA LEU A 52 3.48 18.87 -5.79
C LEU A 52 2.65 18.95 -4.50
N ASP A 53 2.22 20.14 -4.09
CA ASP A 53 1.43 20.32 -2.85
C ASP A 53 0.17 19.45 -2.84
N GLU A 54 -0.59 19.47 -3.93
CA GLU A 54 -1.81 18.66 -4.06
C GLU A 54 -1.53 17.15 -4.16
N ALA A 55 -0.38 16.78 -4.73
CA ALA A 55 0.05 15.40 -4.76
C ALA A 55 0.48 14.90 -3.37
N LEU A 56 1.07 15.76 -2.56
CA LEU A 56 1.49 15.48 -1.18
C LEU A 56 0.29 15.42 -0.23
N ASP A 57 -0.70 16.30 -0.37
CA ASP A 57 -1.97 16.25 0.39
C ASP A 57 -2.71 14.92 0.19
N LEU A 58 -2.66 14.37 -1.01
CA LEU A 58 -3.22 13.05 -1.30
C LEU A 58 -2.40 11.92 -0.68
N MET A 59 -1.09 12.12 -0.47
CA MET A 59 -0.17 11.12 0.08
C MET A 59 -0.43 10.84 1.56
N GLU A 60 -0.66 11.87 2.37
CA GLU A 60 -0.97 11.70 3.80
C GLU A 60 -2.24 10.85 4.01
N ASN A 61 -3.21 10.99 3.10
CA ASN A 61 -4.45 10.22 3.11
C ASN A 61 -4.31 8.79 2.52
N LEU A 62 -3.26 8.53 1.75
CA LEU A 62 -3.02 7.27 1.04
C LEU A 62 -2.07 6.32 1.77
N SER A 63 -1.05 6.83 2.49
CA SER A 63 0.01 6.01 3.10
C SER A 63 -0.52 4.91 4.02
N GLY A 64 -1.57 5.20 4.81
CA GLY A 64 -2.23 4.21 5.66
C GLY A 64 -3.04 3.15 4.90
N GLN A 65 -3.42 3.41 3.65
CA GLN A 65 -4.25 2.52 2.81
C GLN A 65 -3.41 1.69 1.84
N THR A 66 -2.30 2.23 1.33
CA THR A 66 -1.39 1.52 0.41
C THR A 66 -0.48 0.53 1.11
N HIS A 67 -0.04 0.81 2.35
CA HIS A 67 0.69 -0.18 3.17
C HIS A 67 -0.19 -1.38 3.58
N ALA A 68 -1.51 -1.26 3.47
CA ALA A 68 -2.47 -2.32 3.76
C ALA A 68 -2.99 -3.03 2.49
N LEU A 69 -2.36 -2.82 1.31
CA LEU A 69 -2.73 -3.60 0.12
C LEU A 69 -2.44 -5.08 0.39
N PRO A 70 -3.46 -5.96 0.30
CA PRO A 70 -3.26 -7.38 0.58
C PRO A 70 -2.30 -7.99 -0.44
N ASP A 71 -1.53 -8.99 0.00
CA ASP A 71 -0.76 -9.81 -0.93
C ASP A 71 -1.68 -10.55 -1.90
N LEU A 72 -1.28 -10.58 -3.17
CA LEU A 72 -2.06 -11.24 -4.23
C LEU A 72 -2.33 -12.71 -3.90
N ASP A 73 -1.36 -13.35 -3.22
CA ASP A 73 -1.42 -14.74 -2.77
C ASP A 73 -2.45 -14.98 -1.66
N LEU A 74 -2.84 -13.93 -0.93
CA LEU A 74 -3.88 -13.99 0.11
C LEU A 74 -5.30 -13.90 -0.47
N ILE A 75 -5.45 -13.45 -1.72
CA ILE A 75 -6.73 -13.43 -2.43
C ILE A 75 -6.89 -14.77 -3.17
N ALA A 76 -7.23 -15.80 -2.40
CA ALA A 76 -7.40 -17.16 -2.91
C ALA A 76 -8.72 -17.34 -3.68
N GLY A 77 -8.69 -18.27 -4.65
CA GLY A 77 -9.85 -18.70 -5.43
C GLY A 77 -9.94 -18.08 -6.83
N ASP A 78 -10.75 -18.73 -7.67
CA ASP A 78 -10.91 -18.41 -9.10
C ASP A 78 -12.25 -17.75 -9.40
N SER A 79 -12.93 -17.24 -8.36
CA SER A 79 -14.14 -16.44 -8.56
C SER A 79 -13.82 -15.17 -9.34
N ALA A 80 -14.77 -14.70 -10.15
CA ALA A 80 -14.61 -13.44 -10.89
C ALA A 80 -14.31 -12.25 -9.96
N GLU A 81 -14.84 -12.25 -8.73
CA GLU A 81 -14.57 -11.24 -7.72
C GLU A 81 -13.13 -11.31 -7.19
N ALA A 82 -12.60 -12.52 -6.94
CA ALA A 82 -11.21 -12.72 -6.52
C ALA A 82 -10.24 -12.28 -7.63
N ILE A 83 -10.51 -12.66 -8.89
CA ILE A 83 -9.72 -12.22 -10.04
C ILE A 83 -9.76 -10.69 -10.17
N GLN A 84 -10.93 -10.07 -10.03
CA GLN A 84 -11.07 -8.62 -10.07
C GLN A 84 -10.29 -7.93 -8.94
N ALA A 85 -10.34 -8.47 -7.72
CA ALA A 85 -9.59 -7.94 -6.59
C ALA A 85 -8.07 -8.03 -6.82
N ARG A 86 -7.56 -9.18 -7.32
CA ARG A 86 -6.15 -9.35 -7.68
C ARG A 86 -5.71 -8.34 -8.74
N ASN A 87 -6.49 -8.17 -9.81
CA ASN A 87 -6.19 -7.19 -10.85
C ASN A 87 -6.17 -5.76 -10.31
N LEU A 88 -7.09 -5.40 -9.42
CA LEU A 88 -7.11 -4.08 -8.79
C LEU A 88 -5.94 -3.84 -7.85
N VAL A 89 -5.50 -4.86 -7.11
CA VAL A 89 -4.28 -4.77 -6.28
C VAL A 89 -3.06 -4.56 -7.17
N ALA A 90 -2.94 -5.33 -8.26
CA ALA A 90 -1.85 -5.16 -9.22
C ALA A 90 -1.84 -3.76 -9.83
N ASP A 91 -3.00 -3.22 -10.22
CA ASP A 91 -3.14 -1.84 -10.69
C ASP A 91 -2.67 -0.84 -9.63
N CYS A 92 -3.09 -1.01 -8.37
CA CYS A 92 -2.69 -0.10 -7.29
C CYS A 92 -1.18 -0.14 -7.04
N ARG A 93 -0.56 -1.33 -7.06
CA ARG A 93 0.90 -1.50 -6.96
C ARG A 93 1.61 -0.81 -8.11
N HIS A 94 1.15 -1.03 -9.35
CA HIS A 94 1.70 -0.38 -10.53
C HIS A 94 1.69 1.16 -10.42
N TRP A 95 0.57 1.76 -10.00
CA TRP A 95 0.52 3.22 -9.84
C TRP A 95 1.40 3.73 -8.69
N ASN A 96 1.51 2.97 -7.60
CA ASN A 96 2.39 3.32 -6.48
C ASN A 96 3.86 3.33 -6.94
N ASP A 97 4.27 2.29 -7.66
CA ASP A 97 5.62 2.18 -8.24
C ASP A 97 5.89 3.27 -9.28
N ALA A 98 4.87 3.69 -10.04
CA ALA A 98 4.99 4.79 -11.00
C ALA A 98 5.13 6.16 -10.33
N ILE A 99 4.55 6.35 -9.13
CA ILE A 99 4.60 7.59 -8.36
C ILE A 99 5.94 7.73 -7.63
N LEU A 100 6.49 6.61 -7.13
CA LEU A 100 7.66 6.61 -6.27
C LEU A 100 8.90 7.34 -6.86
N PRO A 101 9.28 7.17 -8.15
CA PRO A 101 10.40 7.89 -8.74
C PRO A 101 10.24 9.42 -8.71
N PHE A 102 9.01 9.92 -8.86
CA PHE A 102 8.75 11.36 -8.79
C PHE A 102 8.99 11.86 -7.37
N LEU A 103 8.42 11.18 -6.36
CA LEU A 103 8.59 11.56 -4.97
C LEU A 103 10.06 11.53 -4.54
N LEU A 104 10.82 10.50 -4.92
CA LEU A 104 12.25 10.39 -4.60
C LEU A 104 13.07 11.49 -5.27
N ARG A 105 12.78 11.81 -6.54
CA ARG A 105 13.46 12.90 -7.24
C ARG A 105 13.20 14.25 -6.58
N GLU A 106 11.95 14.53 -6.22
CA GLU A 106 11.59 15.80 -5.58
C GLU A 106 12.19 15.92 -4.18
N GLN A 107 12.24 14.84 -3.40
CA GLN A 107 12.94 14.82 -2.12
C GLN A 107 14.45 15.07 -2.28
N ASP A 108 15.07 14.52 -3.32
CA ASP A 108 16.48 14.77 -3.62
C ASP A 108 16.72 16.24 -4.01
N LEU A 109 15.82 16.85 -4.79
CA LEU A 109 15.90 18.28 -5.10
C LEU A 109 15.81 19.14 -3.83
N LEU A 110 14.82 18.89 -2.98
CA LEU A 110 14.63 19.60 -1.71
C LEU A 110 15.83 19.43 -0.76
N ALA A 111 16.40 18.22 -0.70
CA ALA A 111 17.59 17.95 0.12
C ALA A 111 18.81 18.74 -0.37
N ARG A 112 18.99 18.86 -1.69
CA ARG A 112 20.08 19.65 -2.28
C ARG A 112 19.91 21.14 -2.01
N GLU A 113 18.72 21.69 -2.20
CA GLU A 113 18.43 23.09 -1.88
C GLU A 113 18.69 23.41 -0.40
N HIS A 114 18.33 22.48 0.50
CA HIS A 114 18.60 22.63 1.92
C HIS A 114 20.11 22.62 2.21
N LEU A 115 20.87 21.73 1.59
CA LEU A 115 22.32 21.68 1.73
C LEU A 115 23.00 22.94 1.23
N GLU A 116 22.60 23.46 0.07
CA GLU A 116 23.10 24.73 -0.47
C GLU A 116 22.84 25.89 0.50
N THR A 117 21.61 25.98 1.03
CA THR A 117 21.25 26.98 2.04
C THR A 117 22.09 26.85 3.32
N GLN A 118 22.41 25.63 3.75
CA GLN A 118 23.28 25.42 4.92
C GLN A 118 24.72 25.85 4.64
N VAL A 119 25.26 25.51 3.47
CA VAL A 119 26.62 25.91 3.07
C VAL A 119 26.73 27.42 2.97
N ASP A 120 25.76 28.11 2.35
CA ASP A 120 25.76 29.57 2.24
C ASP A 120 25.78 30.24 3.61
N ARG A 121 24.98 29.74 4.55
CA ARG A 121 24.98 30.23 5.93
C ARG A 121 26.31 30.02 6.62
N GLU A 122 26.93 28.87 6.40
CA GLU A 122 28.22 28.54 6.99
C GLU A 122 29.35 29.39 6.40
N LEU A 123 29.34 29.63 5.09
CA LEU A 123 30.26 30.55 4.43
C LEU A 123 30.11 31.99 4.96
N LEU A 124 28.88 32.47 5.11
CA LEU A 124 28.62 33.77 5.73
C LEU A 124 29.08 33.83 7.19
N ARG A 125 28.91 32.75 7.95
CA ARG A 125 29.39 32.64 9.33
C ARG A 125 30.91 32.75 9.38
N LEU A 126 31.61 31.97 8.55
CA LEU A 126 33.06 31.98 8.47
C LEU A 126 33.59 33.34 8.03
N ASN A 127 33.00 33.96 6.99
CA ASN A 127 33.39 35.28 6.51
C ASN A 127 33.12 36.42 7.52
N ARG A 128 32.24 36.21 8.50
CA ARG A 128 32.05 37.15 9.62
C ARG A 128 33.00 36.89 10.79
N THR A 129 33.62 35.70 10.83
CA THR A 129 34.53 35.28 11.90
C THR A 129 35.97 35.68 11.61
N TYR A 130 36.34 35.81 10.34
CA TYR A 130 37.66 36.19 9.85
C TYR A 130 37.67 37.60 9.26
#